data_AF-A0A0D3V9I4-F1
#
_entry.id   AF-A0A0D3V9I4-F1
#
_cell.length_a   1.000
_cell.length_b   1.000
_cell.length_c   1.000
_cell.angle_alpha   90.00
_cell.angle_beta   90.00
_cell.angle_gamma   90.00
#
_symmetry.space_group_name_H-M   'P 1'
#
loop_
_entity.id
_entity.type
_entity.pdbx_description
1 polymer ?
#
loop_
_entity_poly.entity_id
_entity_poly.type
_entity_poly.pdbx_seq_one_letter_code
_entity_poly.pdbx_strand_id
1 'polypeptide(L)'
;MSKVITKIILILICFLILGSFILPKAIHADTGYELSHSYAPEKTAVFFDGKIKILKHKAYLANNDQVYIPVKLLSNLEKVNVSYKNGTLLIDSPKGNFKLNKTKYQIYENVSYINTKQFLTITGYKAKYIEKASTIFIWSNTEGFDKSNVMINKLNKVPDDVVWYMGEKVFVYKGNKVGWIIDMEYSGYDLIDVTILLNDGKTLNETIYDSDPSGFCLYFQYKTVKTGFKNKYYWANLSLPYSNPLNNIEKVYFMSVDVRDENIVIQAKRTSGKMVTFKLPVSGYPSAPIHDGFYTTDPKKTHPDWSQNVWNNIVKQKISIGMNKDQVLMSWGGPNDINSYTSSNLHMEQWVYDNSYIYFYDGILKSWSN
;
A
#
# COMPACT_ATOMS: atom_id res chain seq x y z
N MET A 1 -31.67 -32.10 38.96
CA MET A 1 -32.31 -32.42 37.66
C MET A 1 -33.44 -31.43 37.44
N SER A 2 -33.61 -30.88 36.22
CA SER A 2 -34.50 -29.75 35.89
C SER A 2 -33.93 -28.35 36.17
N LYS A 3 -33.02 -27.92 35.27
CA LYS A 3 -32.74 -26.53 34.82
C LYS A 3 -31.54 -26.45 33.85
N VAL A 4 -30.80 -27.56 33.69
CA VAL A 4 -29.66 -27.68 32.74
C VAL A 4 -30.08 -28.21 31.35
N ILE A 5 -31.26 -28.85 31.22
CA ILE A 5 -31.68 -29.49 29.96
C ILE A 5 -32.33 -28.48 28.98
N THR A 6 -32.82 -27.33 29.45
CA THR A 6 -33.50 -26.35 28.57
C THR A 6 -32.54 -25.40 27.84
N LYS A 7 -31.26 -25.30 28.23
CA LYS A 7 -30.27 -24.45 27.54
C LYS A 7 -29.45 -25.19 26.48
N ILE A 8 -29.45 -26.52 26.46
CA ILE A 8 -28.71 -27.32 25.45
C ILE A 8 -29.57 -27.58 24.20
N ILE A 9 -30.91 -27.49 24.30
CA ILE A 9 -31.82 -27.65 23.15
C ILE A 9 -31.92 -26.38 22.29
N LEU A 10 -31.57 -25.19 22.81
CA LEU A 10 -31.57 -23.96 22.01
C LEU A 10 -30.27 -23.73 21.21
N ILE A 11 -29.18 -24.43 21.55
CA ILE A 11 -27.88 -24.30 20.85
C ILE A 11 -27.74 -25.36 19.75
N LEU A 12 -28.48 -26.47 19.81
CA LEU A 12 -28.53 -27.44 18.71
C LEU A 12 -29.50 -27.08 17.57
N ILE A 13 -30.33 -26.05 17.72
CA ILE A 13 -31.23 -25.57 16.65
C ILE A 13 -30.58 -24.47 15.77
N CYS A 14 -29.44 -23.90 16.19
CA CYS A 14 -28.67 -22.98 15.34
C CYS A 14 -27.59 -23.67 14.47
N PHE A 15 -27.38 -24.98 14.61
CA PHE A 15 -26.41 -25.74 13.81
C PHE A 15 -27.03 -26.76 12.83
N LEU A 16 -28.36 -26.78 12.71
CA LEU A 16 -29.10 -27.63 11.76
C LEU A 16 -29.94 -26.81 10.78
N ILE A 17 -29.38 -25.71 10.30
CA ILE A 17 -29.71 -25.12 8.98
C ILE A 17 -28.48 -25.21 8.07
N LEU A 18 -27.84 -26.38 8.06
CA LEU A 18 -27.16 -26.91 6.86
C LEU A 18 -28.20 -27.68 6.05
N GLY A 19 -29.24 -26.97 5.63
CA GLY A 19 -30.19 -27.45 4.64
C GLY A 19 -29.64 -27.11 3.26
N SER A 20 -29.02 -28.10 2.62
CA SER A 20 -28.99 -28.29 1.16
C SER A 20 -29.60 -27.14 0.34
N PHE A 21 -28.81 -26.12 0.01
CA PHE A 21 -29.09 -25.34 -1.17
C PHE A 21 -28.74 -26.22 -2.36
N ILE A 22 -29.79 -26.84 -2.92
CA ILE A 22 -29.81 -27.27 -4.31
C ILE A 22 -29.31 -26.07 -5.11
N LEU A 23 -28.09 -26.16 -5.63
CA LEU A 23 -27.57 -25.19 -6.60
C LEU A 23 -28.64 -25.04 -7.68
N PRO A 24 -29.14 -23.82 -7.97
CA PRO A 24 -30.01 -23.66 -9.11
C PRO A 24 -29.23 -24.15 -10.33
N LYS A 25 -29.84 -25.11 -11.04
CA LYS A 25 -29.42 -25.51 -12.40
C LYS A 25 -29.11 -24.24 -13.18
N ALA A 26 -27.97 -24.24 -13.89
CA ALA A 26 -27.56 -23.17 -14.76
C ALA A 26 -28.73 -22.74 -15.66
N ILE A 27 -29.23 -21.53 -15.41
CA ILE A 27 -30.20 -20.84 -16.25
C ILE A 27 -29.39 -19.79 -17.01
N HIS A 28 -29.30 -20.02 -18.31
CA HIS A 28 -28.93 -19.12 -19.40
C HIS A 28 -27.62 -18.30 -19.26
N ALA A 29 -26.62 -18.73 -20.03
CA ALA A 29 -25.58 -17.86 -20.53
C ALA A 29 -26.21 -16.79 -21.44
N ASP A 30 -26.38 -15.57 -20.94
CA ASP A 30 -26.24 -14.34 -21.73
C ASP A 30 -26.12 -13.11 -20.81
N THR A 31 -25.37 -12.10 -21.26
CA THR A 31 -25.00 -10.82 -20.59
C THR A 31 -23.82 -10.86 -19.61
N GLY A 32 -22.72 -10.18 -19.99
CA GLY A 32 -21.51 -10.06 -19.19
C GLY A 32 -21.70 -9.27 -17.90
N TYR A 33 -21.03 -9.71 -16.84
CA TYR A 33 -21.04 -9.09 -15.51
C TYR A 33 -20.52 -7.63 -15.53
N GLU A 34 -21.25 -6.72 -14.88
CA GLU A 34 -20.98 -5.27 -14.88
C GLU A 34 -19.76 -4.87 -14.04
N LEU A 35 -19.05 -3.78 -14.40
CA LEU A 35 -17.99 -3.12 -13.62
C LEU A 35 -18.43 -2.77 -12.19
N SER A 36 -19.69 -2.37 -12.04
CA SER A 36 -20.38 -2.12 -10.76
C SER A 36 -20.48 -3.36 -9.86
N HIS A 37 -20.43 -4.55 -10.47
CA HIS A 37 -20.52 -5.84 -9.80
C HIS A 37 -19.17 -6.57 -9.73
N SER A 38 -18.09 -5.97 -10.26
CA SER A 38 -16.73 -6.47 -10.06
C SER A 38 -16.34 -6.28 -8.60
N TYR A 39 -15.91 -7.36 -7.94
CA TYR A 39 -15.52 -7.34 -6.54
C TYR A 39 -14.33 -6.39 -6.28
N ALA A 40 -13.45 -6.18 -7.27
CA ALA A 40 -12.34 -5.23 -7.22
C ALA A 40 -11.82 -4.89 -8.63
N PRO A 41 -12.35 -3.85 -9.31
CA PRO A 41 -11.77 -3.41 -10.58
C PRO A 41 -10.37 -2.83 -10.37
N GLU A 42 -9.39 -3.36 -11.10
CA GLU A 42 -7.99 -2.95 -10.97
C GLU A 42 -7.71 -1.74 -11.86
N LYS A 43 -7.00 -0.74 -11.36
CA LYS A 43 -6.68 0.45 -12.15
C LYS A 43 -5.67 0.09 -13.22
N THR A 44 -5.95 0.51 -14.45
CA THR A 44 -5.08 0.27 -15.59
C THR A 44 -4.51 1.58 -16.12
N ALA A 45 -3.19 1.66 -16.24
CA ALA A 45 -2.54 2.80 -16.89
C ALA A 45 -2.74 2.73 -18.41
N VAL A 46 -2.92 3.88 -19.05
CA VAL A 46 -3.14 3.98 -20.50
C VAL A 46 -1.96 4.72 -21.11
N PHE A 47 -1.22 4.05 -21.99
CA PHE A 47 -0.22 4.65 -22.85
C PHE A 47 -0.79 4.77 -24.25
N PHE A 48 -0.61 5.93 -24.86
CA PHE A 48 -1.10 6.23 -26.20
C PHE A 48 0.05 6.77 -27.04
N ASP A 49 0.38 6.08 -28.14
CA ASP A 49 1.50 6.37 -29.02
C ASP A 49 2.83 6.55 -28.25
N GLY A 50 3.10 5.63 -27.32
CA GLY A 50 4.31 5.65 -26.48
C GLY A 50 4.35 6.73 -25.39
N LYS A 51 3.22 7.37 -25.07
CA LYS A 51 3.15 8.40 -24.00
C LYS A 51 2.03 8.08 -23.02
N ILE A 52 2.29 8.22 -21.73
CA ILE A 52 1.24 8.07 -20.72
C ILE A 52 0.10 9.08 -20.98
N LYS A 53 -1.15 8.64 -20.82
CA LYS A 53 -2.33 9.50 -20.79
C LYS A 53 -2.85 9.59 -19.37
N ILE A 54 -2.65 10.75 -18.75
CA ILE A 54 -3.15 11.03 -17.41
C ILE A 54 -4.65 11.30 -17.51
N LEU A 55 -5.45 10.28 -17.22
CA LEU A 55 -6.90 10.37 -17.28
C LEU A 55 -7.47 10.87 -15.95
N LYS A 56 -8.47 11.77 -16.03
CA LYS A 56 -9.30 12.17 -14.88
C LYS A 56 -10.04 10.95 -14.29
N HIS A 57 -10.59 10.10 -15.17
CA HIS A 57 -11.23 8.85 -14.83
C HIS A 57 -10.36 7.71 -15.31
N LYS A 58 -10.01 6.76 -14.44
CA LYS A 58 -9.07 5.69 -14.77
C LYS A 58 -9.70 4.68 -15.72
N ALA A 59 -8.86 3.96 -16.47
CA ALA A 59 -9.27 2.70 -17.08
C ALA A 59 -9.19 1.60 -16.01
N TYR A 60 -9.93 0.52 -16.22
CA TYR A 60 -10.02 -0.57 -15.27
C TYR A 60 -9.95 -1.93 -15.94
N LEU A 61 -9.20 -2.86 -15.37
CA LEU A 61 -9.36 -4.29 -15.64
C LEU A 61 -10.51 -4.81 -14.78
N ALA A 62 -11.46 -5.50 -15.40
CA ALA A 62 -12.56 -6.16 -14.72
C ALA A 62 -13.03 -7.38 -15.51
N ASN A 63 -13.61 -8.38 -14.82
CA ASN A 63 -14.32 -9.57 -15.31
C ASN A 63 -13.89 -10.08 -16.72
N ASN A 64 -13.29 -11.27 -16.78
CA ASN A 64 -12.77 -11.93 -18.00
C ASN A 64 -11.55 -11.21 -18.62
N ASP A 65 -10.70 -10.60 -17.81
CA ASP A 65 -9.46 -9.94 -18.24
C ASP A 65 -9.68 -8.86 -19.31
N GLN A 66 -10.84 -8.20 -19.24
CA GLN A 66 -11.18 -7.11 -20.15
C GLN A 66 -10.84 -5.75 -19.54
N VAL A 67 -10.08 -4.96 -20.29
CA VAL A 67 -9.84 -3.56 -19.95
C VAL A 67 -11.03 -2.71 -20.42
N TYR A 68 -11.54 -1.89 -19.52
CA TYR A 68 -12.59 -0.92 -19.73
C TYR A 68 -12.02 0.50 -19.75
N ILE A 69 -12.29 1.21 -20.83
CA ILE A 69 -11.75 2.54 -21.10
C ILE A 69 -12.90 3.55 -20.95
N PRO A 70 -12.68 4.68 -20.25
CA PRO A 70 -13.70 5.71 -20.13
C PRO A 70 -14.01 6.29 -21.51
N VAL A 71 -15.30 6.36 -21.86
CA VAL A 71 -15.79 6.91 -23.15
C VAL A 71 -15.24 8.32 -23.39
N LYS A 72 -15.05 9.10 -22.32
CA LYS A 72 -14.49 10.46 -22.41
C LYS A 72 -13.09 10.51 -23.03
N LEU A 73 -12.34 9.40 -23.05
CA LEU A 73 -11.07 9.32 -23.78
C LEU A 73 -11.28 9.51 -25.28
N LEU A 74 -12.38 9.01 -25.85
CA LEU A 74 -12.70 9.17 -27.27
C LEU A 74 -12.83 10.65 -27.67
N SER A 75 -13.41 11.47 -26.80
CA SER A 75 -13.56 12.92 -27.05
C SER A 75 -12.24 13.69 -27.11
N ASN A 76 -11.14 13.08 -26.65
CA ASN A 76 -9.81 13.68 -26.69
C ASN A 76 -9.00 13.22 -27.92
N LEU A 77 -9.57 12.36 -28.77
CA LEU A 77 -8.90 11.85 -29.97
C LEU A 77 -9.18 12.77 -31.15
N GLU A 78 -8.18 12.96 -32.01
CA GLU A 78 -8.37 13.67 -33.26
C GLU A 78 -9.40 12.96 -34.14
N LYS A 79 -10.28 13.75 -34.77
CA LYS A 79 -11.30 13.27 -35.71
C LYS A 79 -12.33 12.31 -35.10
N VAL A 80 -12.50 12.31 -33.78
CA VAL A 80 -13.57 11.58 -33.10
C VAL A 80 -14.50 12.57 -32.40
N ASN A 81 -15.76 12.60 -32.83
CA ASN A 81 -16.79 13.42 -32.22
C ASN A 81 -17.71 12.55 -31.38
N VAL A 82 -17.93 12.93 -30.12
CA VAL A 82 -18.84 12.22 -29.20
C VAL A 82 -19.94 13.17 -28.79
N SER A 83 -21.20 12.75 -28.99
CA SER A 83 -22.38 13.48 -28.54
C SER A 83 -23.35 12.57 -27.80
N TYR A 84 -24.22 13.16 -26.99
CA TYR A 84 -25.21 12.43 -26.21
C TYR A 84 -26.61 12.89 -26.60
N LYS A 85 -27.47 11.95 -26.99
CA LYS A 85 -28.86 12.22 -27.37
C LYS A 85 -29.78 11.14 -26.83
N ASN A 86 -30.76 11.51 -26.01
CA ASN A 86 -31.81 10.64 -25.47
C ASN A 86 -31.26 9.32 -24.86
N GLY A 87 -30.24 9.40 -24.00
CA GLY A 87 -29.69 8.19 -23.37
C GLY A 87 -28.65 7.42 -24.21
N THR A 88 -28.41 7.85 -25.44
CA THR A 88 -27.54 7.17 -26.42
C THR A 88 -26.31 8.03 -26.72
N LEU A 89 -25.14 7.38 -26.68
CA LEU A 89 -23.90 7.98 -27.16
C LEU A 89 -23.81 7.80 -28.67
N LEU A 90 -23.67 8.91 -29.39
CA LEU A 90 -23.44 8.95 -30.82
C LEU A 90 -21.97 9.33 -31.05
N ILE A 91 -21.25 8.47 -31.76
CA ILE A 91 -19.82 8.64 -32.00
C ILE A 91 -19.59 8.65 -33.50
N ASP A 92 -18.99 9.72 -33.99
CA ASP A 92 -18.52 9.84 -35.37
C ASP A 92 -17.00 9.75 -35.35
N SER A 93 -16.44 8.85 -36.16
CA SER A 93 -15.01 8.57 -36.22
C SER A 93 -14.57 8.28 -37.67
N PRO A 94 -13.26 8.20 -37.95
CA PRO A 94 -12.77 7.79 -39.26
C PRO A 94 -13.19 6.37 -39.67
N LYS A 95 -13.71 5.56 -38.73
CA LYS A 95 -14.26 4.21 -38.99
C LYS A 95 -15.77 4.19 -39.18
N GLY A 96 -16.43 5.35 -39.05
CA GLY A 96 -17.85 5.52 -39.30
C GLY A 96 -18.62 6.00 -38.08
N ASN A 97 -19.94 5.86 -38.17
CA ASN A 97 -20.88 6.31 -37.15
C ASN A 97 -21.31 5.16 -36.24
N PHE A 98 -21.09 5.31 -34.94
CA PHE A 98 -21.41 4.32 -33.92
C PHE A 98 -22.49 4.85 -32.98
N LYS A 99 -23.41 3.96 -32.60
CA LYS A 99 -24.44 4.23 -31.59
C LYS A 99 -24.26 3.27 -30.43
N LEU A 100 -23.97 3.80 -29.24
CA LEU A 100 -23.87 3.03 -28.00
C LEU A 100 -25.07 3.35 -27.11
N ASN A 101 -25.95 2.37 -26.96
CA ASN A 101 -27.04 2.37 -25.99
C ASN A 101 -26.55 1.78 -24.66
N LYS A 102 -27.41 1.83 -23.63
CA LYS A 102 -27.08 1.36 -22.26
C LYS A 102 -26.64 -0.10 -22.16
N THR A 103 -26.91 -0.94 -23.16
CA THR A 103 -26.43 -2.34 -23.18
C THR A 103 -25.02 -2.49 -23.73
N LYS A 104 -24.45 -1.43 -24.32
CA LYS A 104 -23.12 -1.44 -24.97
C LYS A 104 -22.06 -0.64 -24.21
N TYR A 105 -22.41 0.02 -23.11
CA TYR A 105 -21.46 0.68 -22.22
C TYR A 105 -21.89 0.45 -20.78
N GLN A 106 -20.94 0.50 -19.86
CA GLN A 106 -21.19 0.33 -18.43
C GLN A 106 -21.04 1.68 -17.72
N ILE A 107 -21.75 1.86 -16.60
CA ILE A 107 -21.60 3.05 -15.76
C ILE A 107 -20.90 2.63 -14.48
N TYR A 108 -19.77 3.27 -14.17
CA TYR A 108 -19.03 3.08 -12.93
C TYR A 108 -18.57 4.44 -12.41
N GLU A 109 -18.78 4.72 -11.12
CA GLU A 109 -18.49 6.03 -10.51
C GLU A 109 -19.07 7.23 -11.31
N ASN A 110 -20.29 7.10 -11.85
CA ASN A 110 -20.96 8.08 -12.71
C ASN A 110 -20.25 8.38 -14.05
N VAL A 111 -19.42 7.46 -14.54
CA VAL A 111 -18.70 7.58 -15.82
C VAL A 111 -19.05 6.41 -16.72
N SER A 112 -19.24 6.69 -18.02
CA SER A 112 -19.48 5.66 -19.03
C SER A 112 -18.17 5.01 -19.49
N TYR A 113 -18.17 3.69 -19.55
CA TYR A 113 -17.04 2.83 -19.94
C TYR A 113 -17.41 1.92 -21.09
N ILE A 114 -16.46 1.70 -22.00
CA ILE A 114 -16.54 0.70 -23.07
C ILE A 114 -15.34 -0.24 -22.95
N ASN A 115 -15.50 -1.50 -23.36
CA ASN A 115 -14.36 -2.40 -23.36
C ASN A 115 -13.36 -2.05 -24.48
N THR A 116 -12.13 -2.51 -24.34
CA THR A 116 -11.05 -2.26 -25.31
C THR A 116 -11.44 -2.68 -26.73
N LYS A 117 -12.13 -3.82 -26.92
CA LYS A 117 -12.56 -4.28 -28.25
C LYS A 117 -13.46 -3.25 -28.95
N GLN A 118 -14.45 -2.71 -28.22
CA GLN A 118 -15.32 -1.65 -28.73
C GLN A 118 -14.53 -0.37 -29.01
N PHE A 119 -13.64 0.04 -28.10
CA PHE A 119 -12.79 1.22 -28.28
C PHE A 119 -11.95 1.12 -29.56
N LEU A 120 -11.32 -0.03 -29.81
CA LEU A 120 -10.50 -0.27 -31.01
C LEU A 120 -11.36 -0.35 -32.28
N THR A 121 -12.58 -0.88 -32.19
CA THR A 121 -13.52 -0.91 -33.33
C THR A 121 -13.93 0.50 -33.75
N ILE A 122 -14.20 1.37 -32.77
CA ILE A 122 -14.58 2.77 -32.99
C ILE A 122 -13.42 3.58 -33.56
N THR A 123 -12.22 3.41 -33.03
CA THR A 123 -11.07 4.25 -33.38
C THR A 123 -10.28 3.72 -34.58
N GLY A 124 -10.30 2.40 -34.82
CA GLY A 124 -9.42 1.74 -35.77
C GLY A 124 -7.99 1.58 -35.28
N TYR A 125 -7.73 1.89 -34.01
CA TYR A 125 -6.41 1.75 -33.40
C TYR A 125 -6.13 0.29 -33.05
N LYS A 126 -4.90 0.04 -32.64
CA LYS A 126 -4.46 -1.25 -32.09
C LYS A 126 -4.01 -1.04 -30.66
N ALA A 127 -4.00 -2.13 -29.89
CA ALA A 127 -3.53 -2.09 -28.51
C ALA A 127 -2.93 -3.42 -28.07
N LYS A 128 -2.13 -3.36 -27.01
CA LYS A 128 -1.63 -4.51 -26.26
C LYS A 128 -1.73 -4.21 -24.77
N TYR A 129 -2.39 -5.11 -24.04
CA TYR A 129 -2.42 -5.09 -22.59
C TYR A 129 -1.23 -5.88 -22.03
N ILE A 130 -0.58 -5.34 -21.00
CA ILE A 130 0.52 -5.96 -20.26
C ILE A 130 0.00 -6.17 -18.85
N GLU A 131 -0.39 -7.42 -18.56
CA GLU A 131 -1.07 -7.82 -17.34
C GLU A 131 -0.24 -7.54 -16.08
N LYS A 132 1.02 -8.01 -16.05
CA LYS A 132 1.94 -7.79 -14.93
C LYS A 132 2.14 -6.32 -14.56
N ALA A 133 2.04 -5.44 -15.55
CA ALA A 133 2.21 -3.99 -15.38
C ALA A 133 0.89 -3.24 -15.16
N SER A 134 -0.26 -3.94 -15.17
CA SER A 134 -1.59 -3.33 -15.20
C SER A 134 -1.69 -2.17 -16.18
N THR A 135 -1.15 -2.36 -17.39
CA THR A 135 -0.96 -1.25 -18.36
C THR A 135 -1.44 -1.65 -19.76
N ILE A 136 -2.22 -0.77 -20.41
CA ILE A 136 -2.59 -0.91 -21.82
C ILE A 136 -1.84 0.11 -22.68
N PHE A 137 -1.19 -0.39 -23.72
CA PHE A 137 -0.58 0.41 -24.78
C PHE A 137 -1.53 0.46 -25.97
N ILE A 138 -1.87 1.65 -26.42
CA ILE A 138 -2.73 1.92 -27.57
C ILE A 138 -1.92 2.73 -28.58
N TRP A 139 -2.01 2.41 -29.86
CA TRP A 139 -1.33 3.17 -30.89
C TRP A 139 -2.20 3.39 -32.12
N SER A 140 -2.09 4.62 -32.64
CA SER A 140 -2.87 5.12 -33.77
C SER A 140 -2.17 4.91 -35.12
N ASN A 141 -0.85 4.74 -35.10
CA ASN A 141 0.00 4.65 -36.29
C ASN A 141 1.28 3.82 -36.01
N THR A 142 2.14 3.68 -37.02
CA THR A 142 3.38 2.89 -36.94
C THR A 142 4.39 3.49 -35.97
N GLU A 143 4.56 4.81 -35.95
CA GLU A 143 5.50 5.47 -35.02
C GLU A 143 5.08 5.23 -33.55
N GLY A 144 3.77 5.32 -33.27
CA GLY A 144 3.21 5.01 -31.96
C GLY A 144 3.37 3.54 -31.57
N PHE A 145 3.27 2.62 -32.54
CA PHE A 145 3.55 1.20 -32.34
C PHE A 145 5.02 0.96 -31.96
N ASP A 146 5.95 1.54 -32.71
CA ASP A 146 7.38 1.37 -32.49
C ASP A 146 7.79 1.88 -31.11
N LYS A 147 7.33 3.09 -30.74
CA LYS A 147 7.55 3.66 -29.40
C LYS A 147 6.97 2.78 -28.30
N SER A 148 5.74 2.31 -28.46
CA SER A 148 5.10 1.43 -27.47
C SER A 148 5.83 0.10 -27.33
N ASN A 149 6.30 -0.49 -28.43
CA ASN A 149 7.03 -1.76 -28.40
C ASN A 149 8.38 -1.65 -27.72
N VAL A 150 9.11 -0.53 -27.89
CA VAL A 150 10.35 -0.30 -27.15
C VAL A 150 10.09 -0.35 -25.65
N MET A 151 9.05 0.34 -25.17
CA MET A 151 8.66 0.34 -23.75
C MET A 151 8.24 -1.06 -23.28
N ILE A 152 7.41 -1.75 -24.05
CA ILE A 152 6.96 -3.12 -23.74
C ILE A 152 8.15 -4.09 -23.64
N ASN A 153 9.13 -3.97 -24.53
CA ASN A 153 10.32 -4.82 -24.53
C ASN A 153 11.20 -4.57 -23.30
N LYS A 154 11.30 -3.32 -22.83
CA LYS A 154 11.96 -3.01 -21.56
C LYS A 154 11.20 -3.60 -20.38
N LEU A 155 9.89 -3.37 -20.29
CA LEU A 155 9.01 -3.88 -19.23
C LEU A 155 9.03 -5.41 -19.11
N ASN A 156 9.17 -6.14 -20.23
CA ASN A 156 9.27 -7.60 -20.19
C ASN A 156 10.50 -8.09 -19.41
N LYS A 157 11.55 -7.28 -19.29
CA LYS A 157 12.76 -7.60 -18.53
C LYS A 157 12.69 -7.17 -17.07
N VAL A 158 11.72 -6.33 -16.70
CA VAL A 158 11.55 -5.87 -15.32
C VAL A 158 10.93 -6.99 -14.48
N PRO A 159 11.47 -7.26 -13.27
CA PRO A 159 10.89 -8.19 -12.31
C PRO A 159 9.42 -7.91 -11.97
N ASP A 160 8.65 -8.96 -11.68
CA ASP A 160 7.19 -8.89 -11.52
C ASP A 160 6.76 -8.11 -10.25
N ASP A 161 7.58 -8.14 -9.22
CA ASP A 161 7.44 -7.39 -7.96
C ASP A 161 7.71 -5.88 -8.09
N VAL A 162 8.24 -5.43 -9.23
CA VAL A 162 8.49 -4.01 -9.51
C VAL A 162 7.66 -3.50 -10.69
N VAL A 163 7.39 -4.33 -11.70
CA VAL A 163 6.78 -3.89 -12.96
C VAL A 163 5.39 -3.25 -12.81
N TRP A 164 4.67 -3.57 -11.73
CA TRP A 164 3.37 -2.98 -11.40
C TRP A 164 3.42 -1.47 -11.08
N TYR A 165 4.61 -0.91 -10.82
CA TYR A 165 4.81 0.53 -10.69
C TYR A 165 4.62 1.29 -12.01
N MET A 166 4.62 0.60 -13.16
CA MET A 166 4.47 1.25 -14.46
C MET A 166 3.14 2.02 -14.57
N GLY A 167 3.23 3.31 -14.91
CA GLY A 167 2.06 4.17 -15.03
C GLY A 167 1.43 4.63 -13.71
N GLU A 168 1.94 4.17 -12.57
CA GLU A 168 1.43 4.55 -11.26
C GLU A 168 1.79 5.98 -10.89
N LYS A 169 0.90 6.59 -10.10
CA LYS A 169 1.14 7.93 -9.56
C LYS A 169 1.99 7.81 -8.30
N VAL A 170 3.08 8.57 -8.25
CA VAL A 170 4.05 8.52 -7.15
C VAL A 170 4.24 9.87 -6.47
N PHE A 171 4.67 9.82 -5.21
CA PHE A 171 5.20 10.96 -4.48
C PHE A 171 6.71 10.78 -4.32
N VAL A 172 7.48 11.68 -4.92
CA VAL A 172 8.94 11.72 -4.83
C VAL A 172 9.31 12.51 -3.58
N TYR A 173 10.08 11.89 -2.69
CA TYR A 173 10.39 12.47 -1.38
C TYR A 173 11.21 13.75 -1.50
N LYS A 174 12.25 13.72 -2.34
CA LYS A 174 13.14 14.87 -2.53
C LYS A 174 12.42 16.00 -3.27
N GLY A 175 12.27 17.15 -2.60
CA GLY A 175 11.57 18.30 -3.17
C GLY A 175 10.05 18.14 -3.25
N ASN A 176 9.49 17.12 -2.60
CA ASN A 176 8.04 16.95 -2.38
C ASN A 176 7.22 16.94 -3.68
N LYS A 177 7.72 16.22 -4.69
CA LYS A 177 7.16 16.26 -6.05
C LYS A 177 6.17 15.11 -6.27
N VAL A 178 5.32 15.29 -7.26
CA VAL A 178 4.33 14.29 -7.65
C VAL A 178 4.44 14.07 -9.15
N GLY A 179 4.38 12.81 -9.56
CA GLY A 179 4.49 12.43 -10.96
C GLY A 179 3.92 11.05 -11.24
N TRP A 180 4.23 10.54 -12.43
CA TRP A 180 3.86 9.22 -12.90
C TRP A 180 5.06 8.50 -13.46
N ILE A 181 5.19 7.21 -13.19
CA ILE A 181 6.23 6.38 -13.80
C ILE A 181 5.86 6.16 -15.26
N ILE A 182 6.74 6.56 -16.18
CA ILE A 182 6.50 6.53 -17.63
C ILE A 182 7.46 5.66 -18.40
N ASP A 183 8.57 5.23 -17.80
CA ASP A 183 9.50 4.25 -18.37
C ASP A 183 10.16 3.48 -17.24
N MET A 184 10.53 2.23 -17.50
CA MET A 184 11.22 1.35 -16.58
C MET A 184 12.21 0.48 -17.34
N GLU A 185 13.43 0.35 -16.83
CA GLU A 185 14.50 -0.40 -17.47
C GLU A 185 15.31 -1.19 -16.45
N TYR A 186 15.42 -2.50 -16.66
CA TYR A 186 16.26 -3.36 -15.83
C TYR A 186 17.73 -3.19 -16.21
N SER A 187 18.54 -2.68 -15.29
CA SER A 187 19.97 -2.41 -15.49
C SER A 187 20.89 -3.54 -14.99
N GLY A 188 20.33 -4.59 -14.38
CA GLY A 188 21.09 -5.69 -13.77
C GLY A 188 21.31 -5.50 -12.27
N TYR A 189 21.76 -6.55 -11.57
CA TYR A 189 22.03 -6.53 -10.12
C TYR A 189 20.84 -6.05 -9.27
N ASP A 190 19.63 -6.46 -9.64
CA ASP A 190 18.38 -6.07 -8.97
C ASP A 190 18.14 -4.54 -8.97
N LEU A 191 18.74 -3.83 -9.92
CA LEU A 191 18.52 -2.41 -10.16
C LEU A 191 17.55 -2.20 -11.32
N ILE A 192 16.55 -1.36 -11.06
CA ILE A 192 15.56 -0.92 -12.06
C ILE A 192 15.60 0.60 -12.11
N ASP A 193 15.99 1.15 -13.25
CA ASP A 193 15.89 2.58 -13.51
C ASP A 193 14.46 2.94 -13.91
N VAL A 194 13.90 3.96 -13.28
CA VAL A 194 12.56 4.46 -13.58
C VAL A 194 12.59 5.93 -13.98
N THR A 195 11.83 6.27 -15.01
CA THR A 195 11.60 7.66 -15.41
C THR A 195 10.24 8.14 -14.91
N ILE A 196 10.23 9.22 -14.14
CA ILE A 196 9.03 9.83 -13.57
C ILE A 196 8.71 11.13 -14.31
N LEU A 197 7.53 11.22 -14.92
CA LEU A 197 6.97 12.46 -15.46
C LEU A 197 6.32 13.26 -14.34
N LEU A 198 6.89 14.40 -14.00
CA LEU A 198 6.41 15.29 -12.95
C LEU A 198 5.23 16.15 -13.43
N ASN A 199 4.44 16.67 -12.47
CA ASN A 199 3.31 17.57 -12.77
C ASN A 199 3.69 18.83 -13.57
N ASP A 200 4.94 19.30 -13.47
CA ASP A 200 5.46 20.45 -14.22
C ASP A 200 5.92 20.10 -15.64
N GLY A 201 5.76 18.83 -16.05
CA GLY A 201 6.15 18.32 -17.37
C GLY A 201 7.62 17.90 -17.48
N LYS A 202 8.45 18.11 -16.45
CA LYS A 202 9.83 17.63 -16.43
C LYS A 202 9.89 16.14 -16.10
N THR A 203 10.98 15.51 -16.47
CA THR A 203 11.29 14.13 -16.05
C THR A 203 12.33 14.11 -14.94
N LEU A 204 12.25 13.07 -14.12
CA LEU A 204 13.21 12.73 -13.09
C LEU A 204 13.53 11.24 -13.21
N ASN A 205 14.79 10.86 -13.02
CA ASN A 205 15.19 9.46 -12.96
C ASN A 205 15.42 9.07 -11.49
N GLU A 206 14.94 7.90 -11.13
CA GLU A 206 15.15 7.24 -9.84
C GLU A 206 15.55 5.79 -10.08
N THR A 207 16.13 5.14 -9.08
CA THR A 207 16.48 3.72 -9.15
C THR A 207 15.78 2.97 -8.02
N ILE A 208 15.20 1.83 -8.35
CA ILE A 208 14.64 0.87 -7.41
C ILE A 208 15.69 -0.23 -7.22
N TYR A 209 16.00 -0.55 -5.97
CA TYR A 209 16.86 -1.68 -5.62
C TYR A 209 15.98 -2.77 -5.02
N ASP A 210 16.14 -4.00 -5.52
CA ASP A 210 15.27 -5.12 -5.19
C ASP A 210 13.81 -4.79 -5.55
N SER A 211 12.93 -4.60 -4.56
CA SER A 211 11.50 -4.32 -4.77
C SER A 211 11.01 -2.97 -4.25
N ASP A 212 11.84 -2.25 -3.49
CA ASP A 212 11.40 -1.10 -2.71
C ASP A 212 12.07 0.22 -3.15
N PRO A 213 11.29 1.22 -3.61
CA PRO A 213 11.82 2.51 -3.98
C PRO A 213 12.26 3.30 -2.74
N SER A 214 13.50 3.77 -2.74
CA SER A 214 14.04 4.63 -1.66
C SER A 214 13.73 6.12 -1.88
N GLY A 215 13.63 6.57 -3.14
CA GLY A 215 13.42 7.97 -3.51
C GLY A 215 11.95 8.41 -3.62
N PHE A 216 11.01 7.47 -3.64
CA PHE A 216 9.58 7.75 -3.79
C PHE A 216 8.70 6.67 -3.16
N CYS A 217 7.41 6.94 -3.06
CA CYS A 217 6.38 5.93 -2.78
C CYS A 217 5.20 6.11 -3.73
N LEU A 218 4.29 5.14 -3.72
CA LEU A 218 2.99 5.35 -4.38
C LEU A 218 2.26 6.51 -3.72
N TYR A 219 1.58 7.30 -4.55
CA TYR A 219 0.87 8.47 -4.07
C TYR A 219 -0.26 8.11 -3.09
N PHE A 220 -0.84 6.91 -3.18
CA PHE A 220 -1.81 6.48 -2.17
C PHE A 220 -1.15 6.19 -0.83
N GLN A 221 0.05 5.60 -0.80
CA GLN A 221 0.79 5.33 0.44
C GLN A 221 1.13 6.65 1.14
N TYR A 222 1.62 7.65 0.39
CA TYR A 222 1.79 9.03 0.89
C TYR A 222 0.52 9.58 1.55
N LYS A 223 -0.64 9.48 0.87
CA LYS A 223 -1.92 9.95 1.43
C LYS A 223 -2.33 9.17 2.68
N THR A 224 -2.12 7.86 2.70
CA THR A 224 -2.43 7.00 3.84
C THR A 224 -1.60 7.39 5.04
N VAL A 225 -0.30 7.66 4.89
CA VAL A 225 0.55 8.16 5.99
C VAL A 225 0.02 9.48 6.53
N LYS A 226 -0.27 10.44 5.65
CA LYS A 226 -0.76 11.78 6.02
C LYS A 226 -2.09 11.78 6.76
N THR A 227 -2.96 10.80 6.49
CA THR A 227 -4.34 10.79 6.99
C THR A 227 -4.60 9.71 8.04
N GLY A 228 -3.96 8.56 7.92
CA GLY A 228 -4.16 7.39 8.78
C GLY A 228 -3.58 7.55 10.18
N PHE A 229 -2.54 8.36 10.34
CA PHE A 229 -1.81 8.51 11.60
C PHE A 229 -2.11 9.81 12.36
N LYS A 230 -2.79 10.77 11.76
CA LYS A 230 -3.18 12.01 12.47
C LYS A 230 -4.39 11.78 13.37
N ASN A 231 -4.56 12.66 14.33
CA ASN A 231 -5.68 12.74 15.27
C ASN A 231 -5.84 11.50 16.18
N LYS A 232 -4.73 10.86 16.54
CA LYS A 232 -4.71 9.64 17.38
C LYS A 232 -3.61 9.73 18.43
N TYR A 233 -3.78 8.95 19.50
CA TYR A 233 -2.75 8.77 20.51
C TYR A 233 -1.78 7.65 20.13
N TYR A 234 -0.52 7.88 20.44
CA TYR A 234 0.58 6.94 20.26
C TYR A 234 1.47 6.95 21.49
N TRP A 235 2.23 5.88 21.70
CA TRP A 235 3.23 5.77 22.76
C TRP A 235 4.58 5.57 22.11
N ALA A 236 5.53 6.45 22.42
CA ALA A 236 6.88 6.38 21.88
C ALA A 236 7.56 5.05 22.26
N ASN A 237 8.25 4.45 21.30
CA ASN A 237 9.09 3.28 21.47
C ASN A 237 10.57 3.67 21.46
N LEU A 238 11.45 2.80 21.96
CA LEU A 238 12.90 3.00 21.96
C LEU A 238 13.53 3.02 20.57
N SER A 239 12.84 2.46 19.57
CA SER A 239 13.31 2.43 18.18
C SER A 239 13.30 3.80 17.48
N LEU A 240 12.93 4.87 18.19
CA LEU A 240 12.97 6.22 17.63
C LEU A 240 14.41 6.72 17.47
N PRO A 241 14.71 7.51 16.41
CA PRO A 241 16.03 8.09 16.21
C PRO A 241 16.49 8.91 17.41
N TYR A 242 17.80 8.97 17.68
CA TYR A 242 18.36 9.73 18.80
C TYR A 242 17.94 11.22 18.83
N SER A 243 17.67 11.81 17.66
CA SER A 243 17.17 13.19 17.53
C SER A 243 15.72 13.38 18.02
N ASN A 244 15.01 12.31 18.35
CA ASN A 244 13.64 12.35 18.80
C ASN A 244 13.52 12.92 20.23
N PRO A 245 12.58 13.86 20.46
CA PRO A 245 12.44 14.56 21.74
C PRO A 245 11.49 13.86 22.74
N LEU A 246 11.04 12.64 22.47
CA LEU A 246 10.08 11.91 23.31
C LEU A 246 10.81 10.90 24.19
N ASN A 247 10.32 10.74 25.42
CA ASN A 247 10.79 9.70 26.32
C ASN A 247 10.18 8.35 25.95
N ASN A 248 10.79 7.25 26.42
CA ASN A 248 10.25 5.91 26.21
C ASN A 248 8.86 5.77 26.85
N ILE A 249 7.92 5.17 26.12
CA ILE A 249 6.50 4.99 26.49
C ILE A 249 5.76 6.32 26.69
N GLU A 250 6.34 7.46 26.28
CA GLU A 250 5.66 8.75 26.37
C GLU A 250 4.44 8.77 25.46
N LYS A 251 3.27 9.01 26.07
CA LYS A 251 2.01 9.16 25.34
C LYS A 251 1.94 10.54 24.68
N VAL A 252 1.70 10.56 23.39
CA VAL A 252 1.55 11.78 22.59
C VAL A 252 0.33 11.69 21.67
N TYR A 253 -0.26 12.83 21.34
CA TYR A 253 -1.34 12.92 20.36
C TYR A 253 -0.81 13.50 19.05
N PHE A 254 -0.84 12.75 17.97
CA PHE A 254 -0.40 13.23 16.66
C PHE A 254 -1.43 14.20 16.09
N MET A 255 -1.07 15.48 15.99
CA MET A 255 -1.93 16.52 15.42
C MET A 255 -1.85 16.52 13.90
N SER A 256 -0.64 16.38 13.36
CA SER A 256 -0.41 16.30 11.92
C SER A 256 0.76 15.37 11.61
N VAL A 257 0.62 14.66 10.50
CA VAL A 257 1.67 13.83 9.91
C VAL A 257 1.76 14.22 8.45
N ASP A 258 2.97 14.48 7.96
CA ASP A 258 3.23 14.78 6.56
C ASP A 258 4.56 14.15 6.15
N VAL A 259 4.72 13.79 4.88
CA VAL A 259 6.02 13.35 4.35
C VAL A 259 6.64 14.54 3.62
N ARG A 260 7.85 14.93 4.04
CA ARG A 260 8.60 16.06 3.50
C ARG A 260 10.08 15.76 3.42
N ASP A 261 10.66 15.91 2.23
CA ASP A 261 12.12 15.87 2.01
C ASP A 261 12.76 14.69 2.76
N GLU A 262 12.34 13.48 2.37
CA GLU A 262 12.85 12.19 2.89
C GLU A 262 12.54 11.94 4.38
N ASN A 263 11.66 12.73 4.98
CA ASN A 263 11.27 12.60 6.38
C ASN A 263 9.76 12.58 6.55
N ILE A 264 9.27 11.80 7.51
CA ILE A 264 7.96 11.97 8.10
C ILE A 264 8.07 13.07 9.15
N VAL A 265 7.37 14.18 8.95
CA VAL A 265 7.31 15.30 9.89
C VAL A 265 6.04 15.17 10.72
N ILE A 266 6.22 15.01 12.03
CA ILE A 266 5.12 14.80 12.96
C ILE A 266 5.06 16.00 13.91
N GLN A 267 3.89 16.63 14.00
CA GLN A 267 3.57 17.56 15.07
C GLN A 267 2.68 16.84 16.06
N ALA A 268 3.13 16.77 17.31
CA ALA A 268 2.44 16.07 18.37
C ALA A 268 2.19 16.98 19.58
N LYS A 269 1.12 16.70 20.31
CA LYS A 269 0.80 17.32 21.59
C LYS A 269 1.12 16.32 22.71
N ARG A 270 1.99 16.73 23.64
CA ARG A 270 2.27 15.96 24.85
C ARG A 270 1.08 15.99 25.80
N THR A 271 1.04 15.06 26.76
CA THR A 271 0.05 15.07 27.85
C THR A 271 0.06 16.36 28.68
N SER A 272 1.23 17.01 28.80
CA SER A 272 1.37 18.33 29.42
C SER A 272 0.73 19.48 28.62
N GLY A 273 0.26 19.21 27.40
CA GLY A 273 -0.23 20.21 26.47
C GLY A 273 0.85 20.87 25.61
N LYS A 274 2.14 20.69 25.94
CA LYS A 274 3.26 21.22 25.15
C LYS A 274 3.29 20.59 23.76
N MET A 275 3.44 21.43 22.74
CA MET A 275 3.63 21.00 21.36
C MET A 275 5.08 20.57 21.12
N VAL A 276 5.26 19.56 20.27
CA VAL A 276 6.56 19.08 19.84
C VAL A 276 6.51 18.67 18.37
N THR A 277 7.59 18.94 17.66
CA THR A 277 7.77 18.54 16.27
C THR A 277 9.03 17.71 16.16
N PHE A 278 8.95 16.59 15.44
CA PHE A 278 10.09 15.73 15.19
C PHE A 278 9.99 15.11 13.80
N LYS A 279 11.11 14.51 13.36
CA LYS A 279 11.27 13.92 12.04
C LYS A 279 11.67 12.47 12.18
N LEU A 280 11.09 11.61 11.35
CA LEU A 280 11.51 10.23 11.18
C LEU A 280 12.01 10.08 9.74
N PRO A 281 13.25 9.64 9.51
CA PRO A 281 13.71 9.33 8.15
C PRO A 281 12.79 8.31 7.50
N VAL A 282 12.47 8.51 6.23
CA VAL A 282 11.71 7.52 5.46
C VAL A 282 12.65 6.37 5.07
N SER A 283 12.19 5.14 5.24
CA SER A 283 12.89 3.93 4.83
C SER A 283 11.87 2.90 4.33
N GLY A 284 12.09 2.34 3.13
CA GLY A 284 11.17 1.39 2.50
C GLY A 284 9.73 1.96 2.42
N TYR A 285 8.77 1.22 2.97
CA TYR A 285 7.37 1.67 3.04
C TYR A 285 7.22 2.93 3.91
N PRO A 286 6.56 4.00 3.44
CA PRO A 286 6.60 5.32 4.09
C PRO A 286 5.94 5.40 5.47
N SER A 287 5.23 4.36 5.93
CA SER A 287 4.70 4.28 7.30
C SER A 287 5.57 3.46 8.26
N ALA A 288 6.56 2.71 7.78
CA ALA A 288 7.38 1.82 8.60
C ALA A 288 8.00 2.54 9.81
N PRO A 289 8.62 3.74 9.67
CA PRO A 289 9.20 4.44 10.82
C PRO A 289 8.18 4.79 11.93
N ILE A 290 6.89 4.97 11.59
CA ILE A 290 5.86 5.19 12.60
C ILE A 290 5.49 3.88 13.30
N HIS A 291 5.38 2.78 12.56
CA HIS A 291 5.08 1.46 13.14
C HIS A 291 6.18 0.97 14.08
N ASP A 292 7.44 1.19 13.69
CA ASP A 292 8.60 0.76 14.48
C ASP A 292 8.79 1.65 15.71
N GLY A 293 8.58 2.95 15.52
CA GLY A 293 8.80 3.97 16.54
C GLY A 293 7.65 4.18 17.53
N PHE A 294 6.45 3.64 17.28
CA PHE A 294 5.28 3.93 18.11
C PHE A 294 4.33 2.75 18.30
N TYR A 295 3.89 2.55 19.54
CA TYR A 295 2.75 1.70 19.84
C TYR A 295 1.44 2.44 19.54
N THR A 296 0.48 1.73 18.94
CA THR A 296 -0.87 2.22 18.63
C THR A 296 -1.86 2.03 19.78
N THR A 297 -1.47 1.25 20.78
CA THR A 297 -2.22 1.00 22.01
C THR A 297 -1.32 1.21 23.21
N ASP A 298 -1.92 1.42 24.39
CA ASP A 298 -1.19 1.62 25.63
C ASP A 298 -0.45 0.34 26.03
N PRO A 299 0.89 0.31 26.03
CA PRO A 299 1.66 -0.89 26.38
C PRO A 299 1.36 -1.42 27.78
N LYS A 300 0.89 -0.54 28.69
CA LYS A 300 0.49 -0.95 30.05
C LYS A 300 -0.77 -1.81 30.07
N LYS A 301 -1.61 -1.70 29.04
CA LYS A 301 -2.82 -2.51 28.92
C LYS A 301 -2.55 -3.89 28.31
N THR A 302 -1.47 -4.03 27.54
CA THR A 302 -1.06 -5.32 26.97
C THR A 302 -0.27 -6.17 27.96
N HIS A 303 0.33 -5.55 29.00
CA HIS A 303 1.01 -6.25 30.10
C HIS A 303 0.50 -5.80 31.48
N PRO A 304 -0.77 -6.12 31.83
CA PRO A 304 -1.39 -5.70 33.10
C PRO A 304 -0.79 -6.40 34.33
N ASP A 305 -0.06 -7.50 34.11
CA ASP A 305 0.65 -8.31 35.12
C ASP A 305 1.98 -7.67 35.56
N TRP A 306 2.51 -6.70 34.81
CA TRP A 306 3.78 -6.06 35.16
C TRP A 306 3.60 -5.02 36.27
N SER A 307 4.46 -5.12 37.28
CA SER A 307 4.41 -4.21 38.42
C SER A 307 4.70 -2.74 38.04
N GLN A 308 4.24 -1.82 38.87
CA GLN A 308 4.54 -0.40 38.69
C GLN A 308 6.05 -0.10 38.72
N ASN A 309 6.83 -0.87 39.49
CA ASN A 309 8.29 -0.72 39.53
C ASN A 309 8.95 -1.08 38.19
N VAL A 310 8.48 -2.16 37.55
CA VAL A 310 8.90 -2.56 36.20
C VAL A 310 8.61 -1.44 35.20
N TRP A 311 7.40 -0.88 35.22
CA TRP A 311 7.04 0.24 34.34
C TRP A 311 7.86 1.50 34.60
N ASN A 312 8.16 1.82 35.86
CA ASN A 312 9.01 2.96 36.21
C ASN A 312 10.44 2.79 35.66
N ASN A 313 10.95 1.56 35.65
CA ASN A 313 12.24 1.21 35.09
C ASN A 313 12.24 1.33 33.56
N ILE A 314 11.24 0.77 32.88
CA ILE A 314 11.07 0.87 31.41
C ILE A 314 11.02 2.33 30.94
N VAL A 315 10.20 3.18 31.58
CA VAL A 315 10.07 4.60 31.23
C VAL A 315 11.40 5.35 31.40
N LYS A 316 12.21 4.95 32.37
CA LYS A 316 13.54 5.53 32.65
C LYS A 316 14.67 4.83 31.89
N GLN A 317 14.36 3.86 31.03
CA GLN A 317 15.31 3.02 30.31
C GLN A 317 16.32 2.36 31.26
N LYS A 318 15.82 1.80 32.37
CA LYS A 318 16.61 1.09 33.38
C LYS A 318 16.14 -0.35 33.47
N ILE A 319 17.07 -1.25 33.75
CA ILE A 319 16.76 -2.63 34.09
C ILE A 319 16.94 -2.87 35.60
N SER A 320 16.34 -3.93 36.10
CA SER A 320 16.51 -4.39 37.49
C SER A 320 16.46 -5.91 37.55
N ILE A 321 17.22 -6.49 38.48
CA ILE A 321 17.16 -7.93 38.76
C ILE A 321 15.71 -8.38 38.97
N GLY A 322 15.38 -9.54 38.38
CA GLY A 322 14.03 -10.08 38.40
C GLY A 322 13.17 -9.69 37.19
N MET A 323 13.61 -8.75 36.35
CA MET A 323 12.92 -8.47 35.08
C MET A 323 13.02 -9.66 34.13
N ASN A 324 11.95 -9.92 33.38
CA ASN A 324 11.98 -10.90 32.30
C ASN A 324 12.51 -10.29 31.00
N LYS A 325 12.72 -11.13 29.98
CA LYS A 325 13.26 -10.72 28.67
C LYS A 325 12.44 -9.62 28.01
N ASP A 326 11.11 -9.73 27.99
CA ASP A 326 10.22 -8.72 27.37
C ASP A 326 10.30 -7.35 28.05
N GLN A 327 10.39 -7.34 29.38
CA GLN A 327 10.55 -6.12 30.17
C GLN A 327 11.89 -5.44 29.87
N VAL A 328 12.95 -6.22 29.68
CA VAL A 328 14.26 -5.71 29.30
C VAL A 328 14.26 -5.19 27.87
N LEU A 329 13.67 -5.90 26.90
CA LEU A 329 13.54 -5.43 25.51
C LEU A 329 12.75 -4.12 25.44
N MET A 330 11.67 -3.98 26.20
CA MET A 330 10.90 -2.73 26.23
C MET A 330 11.65 -1.58 26.92
N SER A 331 12.63 -1.89 27.78
CA SER A 331 13.44 -0.91 28.50
C SER A 331 14.70 -0.47 27.76
N TRP A 332 15.42 -1.41 27.13
CA TRP A 332 16.73 -1.20 26.51
C TRP A 332 16.78 -1.49 25.00
N GLY A 333 15.71 -2.05 24.43
CA GLY A 333 15.72 -2.50 23.04
C GLY A 333 16.41 -3.85 22.86
N GLY A 334 16.54 -4.27 21.59
CA GLY A 334 17.22 -5.51 21.22
C GLY A 334 18.73 -5.44 21.48
N PRO A 335 19.35 -6.55 21.93
CA PRO A 335 20.79 -6.64 22.02
C PRO A 335 21.45 -6.75 20.65
N ASN A 336 22.75 -6.48 20.60
CA ASN A 336 23.58 -6.69 19.42
C ASN A 336 23.81 -8.19 19.13
N ASP A 337 23.89 -9.01 20.18
CA ASP A 337 24.08 -10.45 20.07
C ASP A 337 23.47 -11.21 21.27
N ILE A 338 23.14 -12.49 21.07
CA ILE A 338 22.59 -13.37 22.10
C ILE A 338 23.36 -14.70 22.11
N ASN A 339 24.07 -14.95 23.20
CA ASN A 339 24.68 -16.25 23.48
C ASN A 339 23.77 -17.06 24.39
N SER A 340 23.40 -18.28 24.00
CA SER A 340 22.53 -19.16 24.80
C SER A 340 23.22 -20.45 25.20
N TYR A 341 22.99 -20.89 26.44
CA TYR A 341 23.39 -22.20 26.94
C TYR A 341 22.19 -22.91 27.56
N THR A 342 21.98 -24.17 27.18
CA THR A 342 20.90 -25.00 27.71
C THR A 342 21.46 -26.35 28.14
N SER A 343 21.16 -26.76 29.37
CA SER A 343 21.39 -28.12 29.88
C SER A 343 20.09 -28.68 30.46
N SER A 344 20.12 -29.93 30.96
CA SER A 344 18.93 -30.57 31.54
C SER A 344 18.34 -29.81 32.74
N ASN A 345 19.13 -28.97 33.42
CA ASN A 345 18.75 -28.30 34.66
C ASN A 345 18.92 -26.78 34.62
N LEU A 346 19.33 -26.19 33.48
CA LEU A 346 19.68 -24.78 33.41
C LEU A 346 19.48 -24.23 32.00
N HIS A 347 18.72 -23.14 31.88
CA HIS A 347 18.70 -22.31 30.68
C HIS A 347 19.28 -20.93 30.99
N MET A 348 20.34 -20.55 30.27
CA MET A 348 21.03 -19.26 30.42
C MET A 348 21.09 -18.55 29.08
N GLU A 349 20.81 -17.25 29.07
CA GLU A 349 21.10 -16.37 27.94
C GLU A 349 21.97 -15.21 28.40
N GLN A 350 23.00 -14.90 27.63
CA GLN A 350 23.77 -13.67 27.75
C GLN A 350 23.41 -12.79 26.56
N TRP A 351 22.93 -11.58 26.83
CA TRP A 351 22.65 -10.58 25.82
C TRP A 351 23.78 -9.54 25.82
N VAL A 352 24.32 -9.28 24.64
CA VAL A 352 25.44 -8.39 24.40
C VAL A 352 24.92 -7.05 23.88
N TYR A 353 25.22 -5.97 24.59
CA TYR A 353 25.04 -4.59 24.14
C TYR A 353 26.42 -3.93 23.98
N ASP A 354 26.50 -2.75 23.37
CA ASP A 354 27.78 -2.08 23.02
C ASP A 354 28.82 -2.08 24.15
N ASN A 355 28.40 -1.70 25.36
CA ASN A 355 29.27 -1.61 26.54
C ASN A 355 28.67 -2.36 27.74
N SER A 356 27.85 -3.38 27.51
CA SER A 356 27.22 -4.10 28.62
C SER A 356 26.86 -5.54 28.26
N TYR A 357 26.96 -6.43 29.23
CA TYR A 357 26.49 -7.80 29.13
C TYR A 357 25.46 -8.04 30.21
N ILE A 358 24.31 -8.60 29.85
CA ILE A 358 23.26 -8.96 30.81
C ILE A 358 22.99 -10.45 30.74
N TYR A 359 22.68 -11.06 31.88
CA TYR A 359 22.55 -12.51 32.02
C TYR A 359 21.16 -12.88 32.53
N PHE A 360 20.44 -13.66 31.73
CA PHE A 360 19.16 -14.27 32.08
C PHE A 360 19.36 -15.72 32.49
N TYR A 361 18.66 -16.13 33.54
CA TYR A 361 18.52 -17.52 33.95
C TYR A 361 17.04 -17.85 33.97
N ASP A 362 16.64 -18.87 33.21
CA ASP A 362 15.25 -19.28 32.99
C ASP A 362 14.36 -18.08 32.59
N GLY A 363 14.90 -17.20 31.73
CA GLY A 363 14.21 -16.01 31.22
C GLY A 363 14.15 -14.81 32.17
N ILE A 364 14.80 -14.88 33.34
CA ILE A 364 14.82 -13.81 34.35
C ILE A 364 16.23 -13.23 34.50
N LEU A 365 16.33 -11.90 34.44
CA LEU A 365 17.58 -11.16 34.61
C LEU A 365 18.15 -11.37 36.01
N LYS A 366 19.38 -11.91 36.10
CA LYS A 366 20.09 -12.21 37.35
C LYS A 366 21.34 -11.35 37.60
N SER A 367 21.98 -10.86 36.56
CA SER A 367 23.16 -10.00 36.68
C SER A 367 23.41 -9.21 35.40
N TRP A 368 24.23 -8.18 35.50
CA TRP A 368 24.82 -7.48 34.37
C TRP A 368 26.23 -6.98 34.71
N SER A 369 27.03 -6.73 33.69
CA SER A 369 28.36 -6.13 33.78
C SER A 369 28.51 -5.03 32.73
N ASN A 370 29.26 -3.99 33.07
CA ASN A 370 29.58 -2.86 32.18
C ASN A 370 31.07 -2.87 31.83
#